data_AF-A0A6I4Q834-F1
#
_entry.id   AF-A0A6I4Q834-F1
#
_cell.length_a   1.000
_cell.length_b   1.000
_cell.length_c   1.000
_cell.angle_alpha   90.00
_cell.angle_beta   90.00
_cell.angle_gamma   90.00
#
_symmetry.space_group_name_H-M   'P 1'
#
loop_
_entity.id
_entity.type
_entity.pdbx_description
1 polymer ?
#
loop_
_entity_poly.entity_id
_entity_poly.type
_entity_poly.pdbx_seq_one_letter_code
_entity_poly.pdbx_strand_id
1 'polypeptide(L)' 'MNEQTQYQLTIKAHDNLGTLERILRVIRHRGGNIKSMQMQTIENNTLIMTLKLTTERTLSTLQNQVAKLEDVIVIE' A
#
# COMPACT_ATOMS: atom_id res chain seq x y z
N MET A 1 -11.00 23.85 -7.82
CA MET A 1 -10.47 22.93 -6.79
C MET A 1 -10.38 21.57 -7.47
N ASN A 2 -9.18 21.11 -7.86
CA ASN A 2 -9.06 19.85 -8.59
C ASN A 2 -9.38 18.71 -7.64
N GLU A 3 -10.52 18.06 -7.83
CA GLU A 3 -10.90 16.85 -7.11
C GLU A 3 -9.98 15.72 -7.57
N GLN A 4 -8.90 15.47 -6.82
CA GLN A 4 -8.09 14.28 -7.04
C GLN A 4 -8.88 13.06 -6.58
N THR A 5 -9.10 12.11 -7.48
CA THR A 5 -9.74 10.82 -7.16
C THR A 5 -8.99 10.15 -6.01
N GLN A 6 -9.72 9.84 -4.95
CA GLN A 6 -9.21 9.09 -3.80
C GLN A 6 -9.47 7.60 -4.00
N TYR A 7 -8.44 6.81 -3.70
CA TYR A 7 -8.48 5.37 -3.74
C TYR A 7 -8.27 4.81 -2.35
N GLN A 8 -8.82 3.62 -2.12
CA GLN A 8 -8.53 2.81 -0.95
C GLN A 8 -7.81 1.54 -1.40
N LEU A 9 -6.75 1.17 -0.70
CA LEU A 9 -6.04 -0.09 -0.90
C LEU A 9 -5.93 -0.82 0.43
N THR A 10 -6.22 -2.11 0.43
CA THR A 10 -5.96 -3.02 1.54
C THR A 10 -4.84 -3.97 1.13
N ILE A 11 -3.80 -4.05 1.96
CA ILE A 11 -2.62 -4.88 1.70
C ILE A 11 -2.43 -5.80 2.89
N LYS A 12 -2.29 -7.10 2.63
CA LYS A 12 -1.81 -8.08 3.59
C LYS A 12 -0.36 -8.42 3.26
N ALA A 13 0.51 -8.42 4.26
CA ALA A 13 1.92 -8.71 4.07
C ALA A 13 2.51 -9.46 5.27
N HIS A 14 3.69 -10.06 5.08
CA HIS A 14 4.50 -10.60 6.17
C HIS A 14 5.08 -9.46 7.01
N ASP A 15 4.93 -9.55 8.33
CA ASP A 15 5.44 -8.57 9.30
C ASP A 15 6.94 -8.80 9.58
N ASN A 16 7.74 -8.67 8.52
CA ASN A 16 9.19 -8.71 8.58
C ASN A 16 9.77 -7.32 8.78
N LEU A 17 11.01 -7.25 9.25
CA LEU A 17 11.73 -5.99 9.39
C LEU A 17 11.78 -5.24 8.04
N GLY A 18 11.28 -4.00 8.06
CA GLY A 18 11.28 -3.11 6.91
C GLY A 18 10.14 -3.32 5.92
N THR A 19 9.20 -4.25 6.14
CA THR A 19 8.06 -4.49 5.22
C THR A 19 7.26 -3.21 5.02
N LEU A 20 6.89 -2.54 6.11
CA LEU A 20 6.10 -1.32 6.08
C LEU A 20 6.81 -0.25 5.25
N GLU A 21 8.08 0.01 5.53
CA GLU A 21 8.90 1.00 4.84
C GLU A 21 9.04 0.68 3.35
N ARG A 22 9.22 -0.60 2.97
CA ARG A 22 9.29 -1.04 1.57
C ARG A 22 7.99 -0.74 0.84
N ILE A 23 6.84 -1.10 1.41
CA ILE A 23 5.51 -0.83 0.83
C ILE A 23 5.31 0.67 0.65
N LEU A 24 5.51 1.46 1.71
CA LEU A 24 5.33 2.92 1.67
C LEU A 24 6.27 3.60 0.68
N ARG A 25 7.52 3.12 0.58
CA ARG A 25 8.49 3.61 -0.39
C ARG A 25 8.03 3.37 -1.82
N VAL A 26 7.52 2.17 -2.13
CA VAL A 26 7.00 1.85 -3.49
C VAL A 26 5.81 2.73 -3.82
N ILE A 27 4.84 2.84 -2.93
CA ILE A 27 3.63 3.67 -3.14
C ILE A 27 4.02 5.11 -3.44
N ARG A 28 4.90 5.70 -2.61
CA ARG A 28 5.41 7.07 -2.82
C ARG A 28 6.16 7.21 -4.14
N HIS A 29 7.08 6.28 -4.44
CA HIS A 29 7.90 6.35 -5.65
C HIS A 29 7.10 6.13 -6.94
N ARG A 30 5.92 5.52 -6.85
CA ARG A 30 4.97 5.35 -7.96
C ARG A 30 3.93 6.47 -8.06
N GLY A 31 4.12 7.57 -7.34
CA GLY A 31 3.24 8.74 -7.41
C GLY A 31 1.96 8.57 -6.61
N GLY A 32 1.93 7.67 -5.63
CA GLY A 32 0.89 7.60 -4.62
C GLY A 32 1.14 8.60 -3.50
N ASN A 33 0.12 9.38 -3.15
CA ASN A 33 0.13 10.30 -2.03
C ASN A 33 -0.83 9.80 -0.95
N ILE A 34 -0.28 9.26 0.13
CA ILE A 34 -1.04 8.66 1.23
C ILE A 34 -1.71 9.77 2.04
N LYS A 35 -3.03 9.64 2.25
CA LYS A 35 -3.87 10.57 3.02
C LYS A 35 -4.18 10.02 4.42
N SER A 36 -4.38 8.72 4.53
CA SER A 36 -4.51 8.04 5.82
C SER A 36 -4.03 6.61 5.71
N MET A 37 -3.60 6.06 6.83
CA MET A 37 -3.17 4.68 6.96
C MET A 37 -3.64 4.13 8.29
N GLN A 38 -4.18 2.92 8.24
CA GLN A 38 -4.39 2.11 9.43
C GLN A 38 -3.71 0.77 9.22
N MET A 39 -3.00 0.29 10.22
CA MET A 39 -2.27 -0.96 10.19
C MET A 39 -2.53 -1.72 11.49
N GLN A 40 -2.62 -3.04 11.36
CA GLN A 40 -2.71 -3.96 12.47
C GLN A 40 -1.87 -5.19 12.16
N THR A 41 -1.08 -5.63 13.14
CA THR A 41 -0.50 -6.96 13.14
C THR A 41 -1.58 -7.98 13.48
N ILE A 42 -1.60 -9.09 12.76
CA ILE A 42 -2.52 -10.21 12.99
C ILE A 42 -1.70 -11.48 13.25
N GLU A 43 -2.38 -12.62 13.35
CA GLU A 43 -1.73 -13.92 13.56
C GLU A 43 -0.74 -14.30 12.44
N ASN A 44 0.13 -15.26 12.74
CA ASN A 44 1.08 -15.85 11.79
C ASN A 44 2.09 -14.86 11.21
N ASN A 45 2.53 -13.89 12.01
CA ASN A 45 3.55 -12.92 11.63
C ASN A 45 3.17 -12.15 10.35
N THR A 46 1.91 -11.74 10.25
CA THR A 46 1.38 -10.95 9.15
C THR A 46 0.78 -9.65 9.64
N LEU A 47 0.71 -8.67 8.75
CA LEU A 47 0.04 -7.40 8.97
C LEU A 47 -1.03 -7.19 7.89
N ILE A 48 -2.07 -6.44 8.26
CA ILE A 48 -3.03 -5.86 7.32
C ILE A 48 -2.91 -4.35 7.44
N MET A 49 -2.80 -3.67 6.30
CA MET A 49 -2.84 -2.22 6.23
C MET A 49 -3.90 -1.75 5.23
N THR A 50 -4.68 -0.75 5.64
CA THR A 50 -5.62 -0.05 4.76
C THR A 50 -5.13 1.38 4.57
N LEU A 51 -4.96 1.74 3.30
CA LEU A 51 -4.44 3.03 2.85
C LEU A 51 -5.53 3.78 2.11
N LYS A 52 -5.73 5.06 2.44
CA LYS A 52 -6.41 5.99 1.54
C LYS A 52 -5.35 6.85 0.88
N LEU A 53 -5.37 6.98 -0.44
CA LEU A 53 -4.38 7.75 -1.18
C LEU A 53 -4.97 8.41 -2.42
N THR A 54 -4.30 9.43 -2.92
CA THR A 54 -4.47 9.91 -4.30
C THR A 54 -3.28 9.44 -5.13
N THR A 55 -3.43 9.32 -6.45
CA THR A 55 -2.29 9.01 -7.31
C THR A 55 -2.35 9.77 -8.62
N GLU A 56 -1.19 10.16 -9.13
CA GLU A 56 -1.02 10.80 -10.45
C GLU A 56 -0.95 9.77 -11.59
N ARG A 57 -0.87 8.48 -11.26
CA ARG A 57 -0.82 7.36 -12.20
C ARG A 57 -2.07 6.51 -12.09
N THR A 58 -2.23 5.54 -12.98
CA THR A 58 -3.32 4.57 -12.87
C THR A 58 -3.16 3.68 -11.64
N LEU A 59 -4.23 3.48 -10.86
CA LEU A 59 -4.23 2.66 -9.64
C LEU A 59 -3.66 1.26 -9.89
N SER A 60 -4.03 0.62 -11.01
CA SER A 60 -3.57 -0.71 -11.39
C SER A 60 -2.04 -0.82 -11.49
N THR A 61 -1.37 0.21 -12.01
CA THR A 61 0.10 0.22 -12.07
C THR A 61 0.74 0.30 -10.69
N LEU A 62 0.11 0.98 -9.74
CA LEU A 62 0.58 1.06 -8.35
C LEU A 62 0.35 -0.28 -7.64
N GLN A 63 -0.84 -0.87 -7.78
CA GLN A 63 -1.16 -2.20 -7.26
C GLN A 63 -0.18 -3.25 -7.77
N ASN A 64 0.08 -3.29 -9.08
CA ASN A 64 1.03 -4.20 -9.71
C ASN A 64 2.48 -4.04 -9.23
N GLN A 65 2.85 -2.88 -8.68
CA GLN A 65 4.21 -2.65 -8.18
C GLN A 65 4.33 -3.05 -6.71
N VAL A 66 3.29 -2.83 -5.92
CA VAL A 66 3.23 -3.30 -4.54
C VAL A 66 3.14 -4.83 -4.51
N ALA A 67 2.37 -5.44 -5.40
CA ALA A 67 2.24 -6.90 -5.52
C ALA A 67 3.57 -7.63 -5.86
N LYS A 68 4.59 -6.92 -6.33
CA LYS A 68 5.92 -7.48 -6.64
C LYS A 68 6.85 -7.56 -5.42
N LEU A 69 6.47 -6.96 -4.30
CA LEU A 69 7.25 -7.04 -3.08
C LEU A 69 7.13 -8.44 -2.48
N GLU A 70 8.26 -9.05 -2.12
CA GLU A 70 8.31 -10.41 -1.56
C GLU A 70 7.48 -10.55 -0.28
N ASP A 71 7.37 -9.49 0.50
CA ASP A 71 6.59 -9.51 1.74
C ASP A 71 5.08 -9.47 1.48
N VAL A 72 4.61 -9.01 0.32
CA VAL A 72 3.18 -8.79 0.04
C VAL A 72 2.50 -10.10 -0.32
N ILE A 73 1.42 -10.42 0.39
CA ILE A 73 0.62 -11.63 0.23
C ILE A 73 -0.59 -11.36 -0.66
N VAL A 74 -1.31 -10.28 -0.40
CA VAL A 74 -2.47 -9.85 -1.20
C VAL A 74 -2.61 -8.32 -1.18
N ILE A 75 -3.14 -7.77 -2.28
CA ILE A 75 -3.49 -6.36 -2.43
C ILE A 75 -4.85 -6.24 -3.12
N GLU A 76 -5.74 -5.43 -2.56
CA GLU A 76 -7.10 -5.16 -3.04
C GLU A 76 -7.39 -3.66 -3.04
#